data_AF-A0A5N5ZEY6-F1
#
_entry.id   AF-A0A5N5ZEY6-F1
#
_cell.length_a   1.000
_cell.length_b   1.000
_cell.length_c   1.000
_cell.angle_alpha   90.00
_cell.angle_beta   90.00
_cell.angle_gamma   90.00
#
_symmetry.space_group_name_H-M   'P 1'
#
loop_
_entity.id
_entity.type
_entity.pdbx_description
1 polymer ?
#
loop_
_entity_poly.entity_id
_entity_poly.type
_entity_poly.pdbx_seq_one_letter_code
_entity_poly.pdbx_strand_id
1 'polypeptide(L)' 'MSKNYIPFKKITISKNDIDLNTLIEVQQIIAKLVDMYGKQYLPAFIRIHERVHEYKKEQSYETIALQIANDNIKYS' A
#
# COMPACT_ATOMS: atom_id res chain seq x y z
N MET A 1 23.28 -6.09 36.44
CA MET A 1 22.83 -5.29 35.27
C MET A 1 22.10 -6.21 34.30
N SER A 2 20.76 -6.20 34.30
CA SER A 2 19.97 -7.01 33.37
C SER A 2 19.64 -6.17 32.13
N LYS A 3 20.10 -6.60 30.96
CA LYS A 3 19.71 -6.02 29.69
C LYS A 3 18.30 -6.52 29.37
N ASN A 4 17.30 -5.64 29.52
CA ASN A 4 15.94 -5.90 29.06
C ASN A 4 15.96 -6.01 27.53
N TYR A 5 16.10 -7.24 27.05
CA TYR A 5 15.91 -7.56 25.65
C TYR A 5 14.41 -7.44 25.37
N ILE A 6 14.00 -6.39 24.66
CA ILE A 6 12.64 -6.30 24.13
C ILE A 6 12.64 -7.16 22.86
N PRO A 7 12.00 -8.34 22.86
CA PRO A 7 11.89 -9.12 21.63
C PRO A 7 11.10 -8.29 20.62
N PHE A 8 11.71 -7.98 19.48
CA PHE A 8 10.98 -7.45 18.34
C PHE A 8 9.93 -8.50 17.96
N LYS A 9 8.68 -8.27 18.40
CA LYS A 9 7.54 -9.10 18.01
C LYS A 9 7.49 -9.02 16.49
N LYS A 10 7.80 -10.14 15.83
CA LYS A 10 7.73 -10.27 14.38
C LYS A 10 6.28 -9.98 13.99
N ILE A 11 6.01 -8.80 13.47
CA ILE A 11 4.69 -8.43 12.98
C ILE A 11 4.50 -9.23 11.70
N THR A 12 3.77 -10.34 11.79
CA THR A 12 3.32 -11.08 10.62
C THR A 12 2.16 -10.30 10.03
N ILE A 13 2.47 -9.31 9.19
CA ILE A 13 1.45 -8.61 8.40
C ILE A 13 1.10 -9.58 7.26
N SER A 14 -0.12 -10.09 7.26
CA SER A 14 -0.66 -10.80 6.10
C SER A 14 -0.54 -9.90 4.88
N LYS A 15 -0.10 -10.42 3.75
CA LYS A 15 0.05 -9.68 2.49
C LYS A 15 -1.28 -9.03 2.05
N ASN A 16 -2.41 -9.50 2.59
CA ASN A 16 -3.76 -9.06 2.27
C ASN A 16 -4.35 -8.04 3.27
N ASP A 17 -3.67 -7.75 4.38
CA ASP A 17 -4.20 -6.85 5.43
C ASP A 17 -3.70 -5.40 5.29
N ILE A 18 -2.90 -5.11 4.26
CA ILE A 18 -2.41 -3.76 4.02
C ILE A 18 -3.43 -3.04 3.13
N ASP A 19 -4.22 -2.16 3.73
CA ASP A 19 -5.15 -1.31 3.01
C ASP A 19 -4.41 -0.19 2.23
N LEU A 20 -5.13 0.42 1.29
CA LEU A 20 -4.59 1.50 0.45
C LEU A 20 -4.13 2.70 1.29
N ASN A 21 -4.81 2.98 2.41
CA ASN A 21 -4.47 4.09 3.29
C ASN A 21 -3.10 3.87 3.95
N THR A 22 -2.85 2.67 4.45
CA THR A 22 -1.55 2.29 5.02
C THR A 22 -0.44 2.41 3.96
N LEU A 23 -0.70 1.98 2.72
CA LEU A 23 0.29 2.13 1.64
C LEU A 23 0.58 3.61 1.32
N ILE A 24 -0.43 4.47 1.34
CA ILE A 24 -0.26 5.91 1.13
C ILE A 24 0.56 6.53 2.27
N GLU A 25 0.29 6.17 3.53
CA GLU A 25 1.08 6.63 4.68
C GLU A 25 2.55 6.21 4.57
N VAL A 26 2.80 4.94 4.23
CA VAL A 26 4.15 4.42 4.00
C VAL A 26 4.84 5.17 2.86
N GLN A 27 4.11 5.46 1.77
CA GLN A 27 4.65 6.23 0.64
C GLN A 27 5.12 7.63 1.07
N GLN A 28 4.34 8.31 1.90
CA GLN A 28 4.70 9.63 2.44
C GLN A 28 5.91 9.57 3.38
N ILE A 29 5.98 8.54 4.23
CA ILE A 29 7.14 8.33 5.13
C ILE A 29 8.41 8.12 4.30
N ILE A 30 8.36 7.26 3.29
CA ILE A 30 9.53 6.98 2.45
C ILE A 30 9.91 8.20 1.60
N ALA A 31 8.95 8.99 1.12
CA ALA A 31 9.25 10.26 0.46
C ALA A 31 10.07 11.20 1.37
N LYS A 32 9.69 11.31 2.66
CA LYS A 32 10.48 12.06 3.64
C LYS A 32 11.87 11.45 3.86
N LEU A 33 12.01 10.13 3.83
CA LEU A 33 13.32 9.49 3.93
C LEU A 33 14.21 9.78 2.71
N VAL A 34 13.62 9.82 1.51
CA VAL A 34 14.34 10.24 0.28
C VAL A 34 14.80 11.68 0.38
N ASP A 35 13.97 12.58 0.92
CA ASP A 35 14.32 13.98 1.16
C ASP A 35 15.47 14.13 2.18
N MET A 36 15.36 13.46 3.34
CA MET A 36 16.34 13.58 4.42
C MET A 36 17.68 12.90 4.14
N TYR A 37 17.67 11.74 3.49
CA TYR A 37 18.83 10.86 3.38
C TYR A 37 19.21 10.52 1.93
N GLY A 38 18.48 11.07 0.97
CA GLY A 38 18.83 10.98 -0.45
C GLY A 38 18.55 9.63 -1.10
N LYS A 39 19.29 9.38 -2.18
CA LYS A 39 19.00 8.34 -3.19
C LYS A 39 18.95 6.91 -2.64
N GLN A 40 19.53 6.63 -1.48
CA GLN A 40 19.53 5.29 -0.89
C GLN A 40 18.10 4.76 -0.57
N TYR A 41 17.13 5.66 -0.35
CA TYR A 41 15.73 5.28 -0.13
C TYR A 41 14.87 5.28 -1.39
N LEU A 42 15.41 5.74 -2.52
CA LEU A 42 14.67 5.82 -3.79
C LEU A 42 14.14 4.45 -4.26
N PRO A 43 14.90 3.33 -4.16
CA PRO A 43 14.36 2.02 -4.50
C PRO A 43 13.16 1.59 -3.64
N ALA A 44 13.12 2.00 -2.37
CA ALA A 44 11.98 1.72 -1.50
C ALA A 44 10.77 2.57 -1.89
N PHE A 45 11.00 3.84 -2.27
CA PHE A 45 9.94 4.73 -2.73
C PHE A 45 9.27 4.20 -3.99
N ILE A 46 10.07 3.79 -4.99
CA ILE A 46 9.57 3.26 -6.27
C ILE A 46 8.65 2.06 -6.03
N ARG A 47 9.07 1.08 -5.22
CA ARG A 47 8.27 -0.12 -4.93
C ARG A 47 6.92 0.21 -4.30
N ILE A 48 6.89 1.12 -3.33
CA ILE A 48 5.64 1.51 -2.68
C ILE A 48 4.77 2.34 -3.61
N HIS A 49 5.37 3.24 -4.40
CA HIS A 49 4.67 4.03 -5.39
C HIS A 49 3.95 3.16 -6.43
N GLU A 50 4.65 2.17 -7.00
CA GLU A 50 4.09 1.21 -7.94
C GLU A 50 2.91 0.45 -7.31
N ARG A 51 3.08 -0.03 -6.06
CA ARG A 51 2.02 -0.79 -5.37
C ARG A 51 0.77 0.05 -5.09
N VAL A 52 0.92 1.32 -4.71
CA VAL A 52 -0.21 2.26 -4.56
C VAL A 52 -0.92 2.44 -5.91
N HIS A 53 -0.16 2.56 -7.00
CA HIS A 53 -0.71 2.76 -8.33
C HIS A 53 -1.48 1.53 -8.83
N GLU A 54 -0.98 0.33 -8.56
CA GLU A 54 -1.67 -0.94 -8.83
C GLU A 54 -2.99 -1.03 -8.08
N TYR A 55 -2.99 -0.77 -6.77
CA TYR A 55 -4.21 -0.83 -5.95
C TYR A 55 -5.30 0.12 -6.46
N LYS A 56 -4.93 1.37 -6.79
CA LYS A 56 -5.89 2.34 -7.36
C LYS A 56 -6.46 1.87 -8.70
N LYS A 57 -5.63 1.22 -9.52
CA LYS A 57 -6.04 0.67 -10.80
C LYS A 57 -6.99 -0.51 -10.62
N GLU A 58 -6.71 -1.42 -9.68
CA GLU A 58 -7.57 -2.54 -9.32
C GLU A 58 -8.95 -2.07 -8.85
N GLN A 59 -9.01 -1.10 -7.92
CA GLN A 59 -10.27 -0.53 -7.45
C GLN A 59 -11.07 0.16 -8.57
N SER A 60 -10.39 0.83 -9.50
CA SER A 60 -11.03 1.43 -10.68
C SER A 60 -11.67 0.37 -11.58
N TYR A 61 -10.96 -0.72 -11.88
CA TYR A 61 -11.52 -1.81 -12.66
C TYR A 61 -12.67 -2.54 -11.96
N GLU A 62 -12.57 -2.74 -10.65
CA GLU A 62 -13.68 -3.28 -9.86
C GLU A 62 -14.92 -2.40 -9.98
N THR A 63 -14.76 -1.07 -9.84
CA THR A 63 -15.85 -0.10 -10.00
C THR A 63 -16.49 -0.19 -11.39
N ILE A 64 -15.66 -0.24 -12.45
CA ILE A 64 -16.15 -0.38 -13.83
C ILE A 64 -16.90 -1.70 -14.02
N ALA A 65 -16.35 -2.81 -13.51
CA ALA A 65 -16.97 -4.13 -13.63
C ALA A 65 -18.34 -4.16 -12.93
N LEU A 66 -18.45 -3.57 -11.74
CA LEU A 66 -19.71 -3.45 -10.99
C LEU A 66 -20.72 -2.58 -11.74
N GLN A 67 -20.28 -1.49 -12.37
CA GLN A 67 -21.16 -0.64 -13.16
C GLN A 67 -21.72 -1.39 -14.38
N ILE A 68 -20.88 -2.11 -15.12
CA ILE A 68 -21.30 -2.94 -16.26
C ILE A 68 -22.29 -4.02 -15.80
N ALA A 69 -22.03 -4.68 -14.68
CA ALA A 69 -22.94 -5.69 -14.14
C ALA A 69 -24.32 -5.10 -13.80
N ASN A 70 -24.36 -3.92 -13.17
CA ASN A 70 -25.61 -3.26 -12.80
C ASN A 70 -26.41 -2.72 -13.99
N ASP A 71 -25.73 -2.20 -15.02
CA ASP A 71 -26.40 -1.68 -16.22
C ASP A 71 -27.03 -2.80 -17.06
N ASN A 72 -26.45 -4.00 -17.05
CA ASN A 72 -27.03 -5.17 -17.71
C ASN A 72 -28.30 -5.70 -17.01
N ILE A 73 -28.51 -5.40 -15.73
CA ILE A 73 -29.71 -5.81 -14.98
C ILE A 73 -30.91 -4.90 -15.29
N LYS A 74 -30.69 -3.66 -15.73
CA LYS A 74 -31.76 -2.69 -16.00
C LYS A 74 -32.57 -2.93 -17.29
N TYR A 75 -32.17 -3.89 -18.12
CA TYR A 75 -32.82 -4.20 -19.40
C TYR A 75 -33.34 -5.64 -19.50
N SER A 76 -33.44 -6.38 -18.38
CA SER A 76 -34.10 -7.70 -18.31
C SER A 76 -35.44 -7.63 -17.61
#